data_AF-A0A662ABD2-F1
#
_entry.id   AF-A0A662ABD2-F1
#
_cell.length_a   1.000
_cell.length_b   1.000
_cell.length_c   1.000
_cell.angle_alpha   90.00
_cell.angle_beta   90.00
_cell.angle_gamma   90.00
#
_symmetry.space_group_name_H-M   'P 1'
#
loop_
_entity.id
_entity.type
_entity.pdbx_description
1 polymer ?
#
loop_
_entity_poly.entity_id
_entity_poly.type
_entity_poly.pdbx_seq_one_letter_code
_entity_poly.pdbx_strand_id
1 'polypeptide(L)' 'MKKIIRSIIVVIFLLATPIFMSNSFADAPPDPGGGGPGTGDLPVGGGAPIGGGLIIMLALGAAYGSKKTFDAKKSL' A
#
# COMPACT_ATOMS: atom_id res chain seq x y z
N MET A 1 10.69 23.76 -18.45
CA MET A 1 10.97 22.38 -17.96
C MET A 1 10.67 22.18 -16.48
N LYS A 2 11.24 22.96 -15.54
CA LYS A 2 10.99 22.81 -14.08
C LYS A 2 9.50 22.90 -13.67
N LYS A 3 8.73 23.77 -14.34
CA LYS A 3 7.28 23.94 -14.11
C LYS A 3 6.47 22.72 -14.55
N ILE A 4 6.82 22.15 -15.70
CA ILE A 4 6.18 20.95 -16.27
C ILE A 4 6.49 19.73 -15.38
N ILE A 5 7.75 19.57 -14.94
CA ILE A 5 8.15 18.50 -14.02
C ILE A 5 7.39 18.59 -12.69
N ARG A 6 7.28 19.79 -12.09
CA ARG A 6 6.46 19.99 -10.89
C ARG A 6 5.01 19.62 -11.11
N SER A 7 4.43 20.00 -12.25
CA SER A 7 3.04 19.68 -12.58
C SER A 7 2.81 18.17 -12.74
N ILE A 8 3.75 17.46 -13.37
CA ILE A 8 3.68 16.00 -13.53
C ILE A 8 3.73 15.30 -12.17
N ILE A 9 4.61 15.73 -11.26
CA ILE A 9 4.72 15.16 -9.91
C ILE A 9 3.42 15.33 -9.13
N VAL A 10 2.80 16.52 -9.19
CA VAL A 10 1.53 16.79 -8.50
C VAL A 10 0.39 15.94 -9.06
N VAL A 11 0.33 15.76 -10.39
CA VAL A 11 -0.68 14.92 -11.04
C VAL A 11 -0.51 13.45 -10.65
N ILE A 12 0.73 12.93 -10.65
CA ILE A 12 1.01 11.56 -10.22
C ILE A 12 0.63 11.35 -8.75
N PHE A 13 0.94 12.31 -7.89
CA PHE A 13 0.57 12.26 -6.48
C PHE A 13 -0.95 12.22 -6.30
N LEU A 14 -1.69 13.11 -6.96
CA LEU A 14 -3.15 13.14 -6.89
C LEU A 14 -3.79 11.83 -7.39
N LEU A 15 -3.26 11.25 -8.46
CA LEU A 15 -3.75 9.99 -9.03
C LEU A 15 -3.42 8.75 -8.18
N ALA A 16 -2.36 8.83 -7.36
CA ALA A 16 -2.00 7.75 -6.44
C ALA A 16 -2.85 7.74 -5.16
N THR A 17 -3.33 8.91 -4.69
CA THR A 17 -4.12 9.03 -3.46
C THR A 17 -5.36 8.12 -3.36
N PRO A 18 -6.17 7.89 -4.42
CA PRO A 18 -7.36 7.05 -4.32
C PRO A 18 -6.97 5.59 -4.06
N ILE A 19 -5.90 5.10 -4.66
CA ILE A 19 -5.40 3.72 -4.51
C ILE A 19 -5.02 3.43 -3.05
N PHE A 20 -4.48 4.43 -2.35
CA PHE A 20 -4.15 4.32 -0.93
C PHE A 20 -5.38 4.43 -0.02
N MET A 21 -6.35 5.30 -0.35
CA MET A 21 -7.55 5.55 0.47
C MET A 21 -8.63 4.47 0.33
N SER A 22 -8.65 3.71 -0.78
CA SER A 22 -9.62 2.61 -0.99
C SER A 22 -9.50 1.45 0.00
N ASN A 23 -8.37 1.35 0.72
CA ASN A 23 -8.14 0.29 1.72
C ASN A 23 -8.60 0.68 3.15
N SER A 24 -9.21 1.85 3.32
CA SER A 24 -9.57 2.39 4.64
C SER A 24 -10.93 1.95 5.19
N PHE A 25 -11.67 1.05 4.52
CA PHE A 25 -12.92 0.50 5.06
C PHE A 25 -12.65 -0.77 5.89
N ALA A 26 -12.04 -0.60 7.06
CA ALA A 26 -12.00 -1.63 8.10
C ALA A 26 -13.21 -1.45 9.01
N ASP A 27 -14.40 -1.85 8.56
CA ASP A 27 -15.52 -2.06 9.47
C ASP A 27 -15.66 -3.57 9.69
N ALA A 28 -15.06 -4.06 10.77
CA ALA A 28 -15.39 -5.37 11.28
C ALA A 28 -16.75 -5.22 12.00
N PRO A 29 -17.81 -5.90 11.54
CA PRO A 29 -19.10 -5.84 12.21
C PRO A 29 -18.95 -6.27 13.68
N PRO A 30 -19.77 -5.74 14.62
CA PRO A 30 -19.78 -6.24 15.98
C PRO A 30 -20.04 -7.75 15.95
N ASP A 31 -19.16 -8.53 16.55
CA ASP A 31 -19.34 -9.97 16.76
C ASP A 31 -20.62 -10.19 17.57
N PRO A 32 -21.69 -10.78 17.00
CA PRO A 32 -22.85 -11.18 17.77
C PRO A 32 -22.46 -12.43 18.53
N GLY A 33 -21.84 -12.22 19.70
CA GLY A 33 -21.07 -13.23 20.41
C GLY A 33 -21.69 -14.62 20.41
N GLY A 34 -20.91 -15.62 19.98
CA GLY A 34 -21.32 -17.02 20.10
C GLY A 34 -20.70 -17.98 19.12
N GLY A 35 -19.37 -17.99 18.92
CA GLY A 35 -18.76 -19.06 18.13
C GLY A 35 -17.26 -18.92 17.98
N GLY A 36 -16.51 -19.80 18.64
CA GLY A 36 -15.07 -19.90 18.43
C GLY A 36 -14.71 -20.33 17.00
N PRO A 37 -13.43 -20.27 16.61
CA PRO A 37 -12.99 -20.61 15.25
C PRO A 37 -13.43 -22.03 14.87
N GLY A 38 -14.37 -22.12 13.92
CA GLY A 38 -14.93 -23.39 13.44
C GLY A 38 -16.46 -23.44 13.33
N THR A 39 -17.20 -22.41 13.80
CA THR A 39 -18.67 -22.39 13.78
C THR A 39 -19.30 -21.94 12.45
N GLY A 40 -18.50 -21.63 11.43
CA GLY A 40 -19.00 -21.10 10.16
C GLY A 40 -19.16 -19.57 10.14
N ASP A 41 -18.83 -18.88 11.24
CA ASP A 41 -18.72 -17.43 11.28
C ASP A 41 -17.50 -16.93 10.50
N LEU A 42 -17.60 -15.68 10.00
CA LEU A 42 -16.48 -15.02 9.32
C LEU A 42 -15.24 -15.07 10.22
N PRO A 43 -14.04 -15.39 9.68
CA PRO A 43 -12.83 -15.37 10.46
C PRO A 43 -12.68 -14.05 11.20
N VAL A 44 -12.57 -14.15 12.53
CA VAL A 44 -12.29 -13.01 13.41
C VAL A 44 -11.02 -12.33 12.90
N GLY A 45 -11.12 -11.08 12.43
CA GLY A 45 -9.96 -10.28 12.01
C GLY A 45 -9.67 -10.14 10.50
N GLY A 46 -10.68 -10.23 9.62
CA GLY A 46 -10.50 -10.09 8.16
C GLY A 46 -10.40 -8.68 7.57
N GLY A 47 -10.57 -7.61 8.37
CA GLY A 47 -10.68 -6.23 7.87
C GLY A 47 -9.37 -5.42 7.82
N ALA A 48 -8.24 -5.98 8.26
CA ALA A 48 -6.99 -5.22 8.32
C ALA A 48 -6.36 -5.08 6.91
N PRO A 49 -6.00 -3.86 6.46
CA PRO A 49 -5.41 -3.62 5.15
C PRO A 49 -3.93 -4.02 5.07
N ILE A 50 -3.62 -5.30 5.33
CA ILE A 50 -2.25 -5.87 5.33
C ILE A 50 -1.62 -5.79 3.93
N GLY A 51 -2.43 -5.95 2.87
CA GLY A 51 -1.97 -5.86 1.48
C GLY A 51 -1.36 -4.51 1.14
N GLY A 52 -1.91 -3.41 1.66
CA GLY A 52 -1.39 -2.05 1.44
C GLY A 52 0.02 -1.87 2.02
N GLY A 53 0.27 -2.37 3.22
CA GLY A 53 1.59 -2.32 3.87
C GLY A 53 2.66 -3.11 3.11
N LEU A 54 2.30 -4.31 2.62
CA LEU A 54 3.20 -5.14 1.80
C LEU A 54 3.59 -4.45 0.49
N ILE A 55 2.61 -3.84 -0.20
CA ILE A 55 2.87 -3.12 -1.44
C ILE A 55 3.84 -1.95 -1.21
N ILE A 56 3.66 -1.18 -0.13
CA ILE A 56 4.58 -0.08 0.23
C ILE A 56 6.00 -0.60 0.45
N MET A 57 6.15 -1.68 1.22
CA MET A 57 7.47 -2.26 1.51
C MET A 57 8.16 -2.76 0.24
N LEU A 58 7.43 -3.43 -0.65
CA LEU A 58 7.95 -3.86 -1.94
C LEU A 58 8.34 -2.69 -2.82
N ALA A 59 7.52 -1.63 -2.89
CA ALA A 59 7.81 -0.44 -3.68
C ALA A 59 9.07 0.28 -3.19
N LEU A 60 9.22 0.44 -1.87
CA LEU A 60 10.41 1.06 -1.27
C LEU A 60 11.67 0.20 -1.50
N GLY A 61 11.56 -1.12 -1.32
CA GLY A 61 12.65 -2.05 -1.59
C GLY A 61 13.10 -2.01 -3.05
N ALA A 62 12.16 -2.04 -3.99
CA ALA A 62 12.44 -1.95 -5.42
C ALA A 62 13.07 -0.61 -5.79
N ALA A 63 12.53 0.51 -5.30
CA ALA A 63 13.07 1.84 -5.57
C ALA A 63 14.52 1.98 -5.06
N TYR A 64 14.79 1.54 -3.82
CA TYR A 64 16.13 1.56 -3.25
C TYR A 64 17.10 0.64 -4.02
N GLY A 65 16.69 -0.59 -4.34
CA GLY A 65 17.50 -1.52 -5.12
C GLY A 65 17.84 -1.00 -6.51
N SER A 66 16.88 -0.36 -7.18
CA SER A 66 17.06 0.28 -8.49
C SER A 66 18.07 1.42 -8.41
N LYS A 67 17.96 2.29 -7.39
CA LYS A 67 18.89 3.40 -7.19
C LYS A 67 20.32 2.89 -6.95
N LYS A 68 20.49 1.92 -6.05
CA LYS A 68 21.81 1.40 -5.69
C LYS A 68 22.54 0.75 -6.87
N THR A 69 21.82 -0.02 -7.69
CA THR A 69 22.39 -0.66 -8.89
C THR A 69 22.71 0.35 -9.99
N PHE A 70 21.90 1.40 -10.14
CA PHE A 70 22.18 2.50 -11.05
C PHE A 70 23.43 3.29 -10.65
N ASP A 71 23.55 3.65 -9.37
CA ASP A 71 24.72 4.39 -8.86
C ASP A 71 26.01 3.57 -9.02
N ALA A 72 25.97 2.26 -8.74
CA ALA A 72 27.11 1.36 -8.94
C ALA A 72 27.53 1.23 -10.41
N LYS A 73 26.59 1.25 -11.35
CA LYS A 73 26.88 1.25 -12.80
C LYS A 73 27.43 2.58 -13.28
N LYS A 74 27.03 3.69 -12.66
CA LYS A 74 27.48 5.04 -13.03
C LYS A 74 28.90 5.36 -12.51
N SER A 75 29.34 4.66 -11.47
CA SER A 75 30.70 4.78 -10.91
C SER A 75 31.75 3.90 -11.60
N LEU A 76 31.35 3.11 -12.60
CA LEU A 76 32.22 2.35 -13.50
C LEU A 76 32.41 3.14 -14.80
#